data_AF-E3UH37-F1
#
_entry.id   AF-E3UH37-F1
#
_cell.length_a   1.000
_cell.length_b   1.000
_cell.length_c   1.000
_cell.angle_alpha   90.00
_cell.angle_beta   90.00
_cell.angle_gamma   90.00
#
_symmetry.space_group_name_H-M   'P 1'
#
loop_
_entity.id
_entity.type
_entity.pdbx_description
1 polymer ?
#
loop_
_entity_poly.entity_id
_entity_poly.type
_entity_poly.pdbx_seq_one_letter_code
_entity_poly.pdbx_strand_id
1 'polypeptide(L)'
;LEGSPDLKAAKEVADFLGTVHHEFHFTVQDGIDAIEDVIYHIETYDVTTIRASTPMFLMSRKIKSLGVKMVISGEGADEIFGGYLYFHKAPNKEEFHTETCRKIKALHQYDCLRANKATSAWGLEARVPFLDKEF
;
A
#
# COMPACT_ATOMS: atom_id res chain seq x y z
N LEU A 1 1.33 -0.30 14.41
CA LEU A 1 1.86 -0.58 15.77
C LEU A 1 1.94 0.73 16.53
N GLU A 2 1.62 0.74 17.81
CA GLU A 2 1.77 1.95 18.63
C GLU A 2 3.21 2.46 18.60
N GLY A 3 3.38 3.78 18.43
CA GLY A 3 4.70 4.42 18.34
C GLY A 3 5.46 4.19 17.02
N SER A 4 4.83 3.69 15.95
CA SER A 4 5.53 3.51 14.67
C SER A 4 5.94 4.85 14.03
N PRO A 5 7.06 4.89 13.29
CA PRO A 5 7.49 6.09 12.57
C PRO A 5 6.44 6.57 11.56
N ASP A 6 5.69 5.64 10.94
CA ASP A 6 4.63 5.97 9.99
C ASP A 6 3.50 6.77 10.64
N LEU A 7 3.08 6.43 11.86
CA LEU A 7 2.02 7.16 12.57
C LEU A 7 2.46 8.59 12.86
N LYS A 8 3.73 8.77 13.26
CA LYS A 8 4.28 10.10 13.51
C LYS A 8 4.30 10.95 12.23
N ALA A 9 4.84 10.41 11.13
CA ALA A 9 4.91 11.11 9.86
C ALA A 9 3.51 11.41 9.29
N ALA A 10 2.57 10.48 9.41
CA ALA A 10 1.19 10.66 8.98
C ALA A 10 0.49 11.78 9.77
N LYS A 11 0.74 11.87 11.08
CA LYS A 11 0.24 12.95 11.93
C LYS A 11 0.77 14.31 11.53
N GLU A 12 2.08 14.42 11.29
CA GLU A 12 2.72 15.67 10.84
C GLU A 12 2.09 16.19 9.53
N VAL A 13 1.86 15.30 8.56
CA VAL A 13 1.19 15.65 7.30
C VAL A 13 -0.27 16.00 7.52
N ALA A 14 -0.98 15.28 8.39
CA ALA A 14 -2.39 15.54 8.67
C ALA A 14 -2.61 16.90 9.35
N ASP A 15 -1.74 17.26 10.30
CA ASP A 15 -1.75 18.56 10.97
C ASP A 15 -1.43 19.69 9.98
N PHE A 16 -0.47 19.48 9.08
CA PHE A 16 -0.14 20.44 8.03
C PHE A 16 -1.29 20.68 7.05
N LEU A 17 -1.99 19.62 6.64
CA LEU A 17 -3.10 19.69 5.68
C LEU A 17 -4.45 20.01 6.34
N GLY A 18 -4.54 19.98 7.68
CA GLY A 18 -5.79 20.19 8.43
C GLY A 18 -6.85 19.11 8.17
N THR A 19 -6.44 17.86 7.98
CA THR A 19 -7.37 16.75 7.69
C THR A 19 -7.95 16.14 8.97
N VAL A 20 -9.13 15.53 8.88
CA VAL A 20 -9.66 14.70 9.96
C VAL A 20 -8.88 13.38 9.97
N HIS A 21 -7.85 13.32 10.83
CA HIS A 21 -6.94 12.18 10.89
C HIS A 21 -7.50 11.06 11.76
N HIS A 22 -7.44 9.83 11.25
CA HIS A 22 -7.81 8.62 11.98
C HIS A 22 -6.58 7.73 12.14
N GLU A 23 -5.98 7.74 13.34
CA GLU A 23 -4.89 6.82 13.67
C GLU A 23 -5.47 5.43 14.00
N PHE A 24 -4.99 4.41 13.30
CA PHE A 24 -5.38 3.02 13.54
C PHE A 24 -4.22 2.22 14.09
N HIS A 25 -4.51 1.52 15.18
CA HIS A 25 -3.57 0.63 15.84
C HIS A 25 -4.04 -0.81 15.67
N PHE A 26 -3.07 -1.70 15.47
CA PHE A 26 -3.24 -3.14 15.53
C PHE A 26 -2.06 -3.70 16.32
N THR A 27 -2.28 -4.81 17.00
CA THR A 27 -1.26 -5.55 17.72
C THR A 27 -0.59 -6.57 16.80
N VAL A 28 0.56 -7.10 17.21
CA VAL A 28 1.20 -8.22 16.48
C VAL A 28 0.26 -9.43 16.41
N GLN A 29 -0.50 -9.69 17.49
CA GLN A 29 -1.45 -10.79 17.52
C GLN A 29 -2.59 -10.60 16.52
N ASP A 30 -3.15 -9.38 16.40
CA ASP A 30 -4.15 -9.07 15.35
C ASP A 30 -3.59 -9.36 13.95
N GLY A 31 -2.31 -9.08 13.73
CA GLY A 31 -1.62 -9.38 12.48
C GLY A 31 -1.47 -10.89 12.23
N ILE A 32 -1.05 -11.64 13.24
CA ILE A 32 -0.89 -13.11 13.17
C ILE A 32 -2.23 -13.79 12.89
N ASP A 33 -3.27 -13.41 13.64
CA ASP A 33 -4.61 -13.99 13.53
C ASP A 33 -5.25 -13.70 12.17
N ALA A 34 -4.87 -12.60 11.51
CA ALA A 34 -5.38 -12.23 10.20
C ALA A 34 -4.64 -12.90 9.02
N ILE A 35 -3.54 -13.64 9.24
CA ILE A 35 -2.71 -14.16 8.14
C ILE A 35 -3.49 -15.09 7.20
N GLU A 36 -4.31 -15.98 7.75
CA GLU A 36 -5.09 -16.94 6.94
C GLU A 36 -6.08 -16.22 6.03
N ASP A 37 -6.85 -15.28 6.59
CA ASP A 37 -7.80 -14.45 5.83
C ASP A 37 -7.08 -13.59 4.79
N VAL A 38 -5.92 -13.02 5.13
CA VAL A 38 -5.11 -12.24 4.19
C VAL A 38 -4.66 -13.11 3.02
N ILE A 39 -4.12 -14.30 3.27
CA ILE A 39 -3.72 -15.21 2.19
C ILE A 39 -4.92 -15.58 1.32
N TYR A 40 -6.05 -15.90 1.95
CA TYR A 40 -7.29 -16.20 1.24
C TYR A 40 -7.73 -15.06 0.32
N HIS A 41 -7.74 -13.83 0.81
CA HIS A 41 -8.20 -12.68 0.03
C HIS A 41 -7.20 -12.22 -1.03
N ILE A 42 -5.90 -12.24 -0.75
CA ILE A 42 -4.87 -11.80 -1.72
C ILE A 42 -4.60 -12.88 -2.76
N GLU A 43 -4.79 -14.15 -2.42
CA GLU A 43 -4.55 -15.33 -3.27
C GLU A 43 -3.09 -15.46 -3.71
N THR A 44 -2.15 -15.21 -2.77
CA THR A 44 -0.71 -15.35 -3.02
C THR A 44 0.02 -15.91 -1.79
N TYR A 45 1.17 -16.52 -2.04
CA TYR A 45 2.11 -16.98 -1.02
C TYR A 45 3.38 -16.12 -0.94
N ASP A 46 3.47 -15.05 -1.73
CA ASP A 46 4.63 -14.16 -1.70
C ASP A 46 4.77 -13.46 -0.34
N VAL A 47 5.94 -13.64 0.28
CA VAL A 47 6.21 -13.19 1.66
C VAL A 47 6.11 -11.67 1.77
N THR A 48 6.63 -10.93 0.78
CA THR A 48 6.62 -9.47 0.79
C THR A 48 5.20 -8.94 0.68
N THR A 49 4.43 -9.54 -0.22
CA THR A 49 3.03 -9.17 -0.47
C THR A 49 2.18 -9.46 0.77
N ILE A 50 2.29 -10.63 1.40
CA ILE A 50 1.54 -10.95 2.62
C ILE A 50 1.88 -9.96 3.74
N ARG A 51 3.17 -9.72 3.99
CA ARG A 51 3.63 -8.79 5.05
C ARG A 51 3.04 -7.39 4.90
N ALA A 52 3.02 -6.85 3.66
CA ALA A 52 2.46 -5.54 3.39
C ALA A 52 0.92 -5.53 3.35
N SER A 53 0.30 -6.65 2.98
CA SER A 53 -1.16 -6.76 2.85
C SER A 53 -1.86 -6.85 4.20
N THR A 54 -1.28 -7.50 5.20
CA THR A 54 -1.88 -7.65 6.54
C THR A 54 -2.29 -6.33 7.19
N PRO A 55 -1.41 -5.31 7.34
CA PRO A 55 -1.82 -4.02 7.90
C PRO A 55 -2.86 -3.31 7.01
N MET A 56 -2.74 -3.40 5.69
CA MET A 56 -3.70 -2.78 4.76
C MET A 56 -5.09 -3.41 4.86
N PHE A 57 -5.17 -4.73 5.01
CA PHE A 57 -6.40 -5.48 5.23
C PHE A 57 -7.08 -5.05 6.55
N LEU A 58 -6.31 -5.02 7.65
CA LEU A 58 -6.83 -4.60 8.95
C LEU A 58 -7.28 -3.13 8.97
N MET A 59 -6.53 -2.25 8.29
CA MET A 59 -6.86 -0.84 8.13
C MET A 59 -8.16 -0.68 7.32
N SER A 60 -8.31 -1.43 6.23
CA SER A 60 -9.49 -1.38 5.35
C SER A 60 -10.77 -1.75 6.10
N ARG A 61 -10.71 -2.75 6.98
CA ARG A 61 -11.82 -3.11 7.89
C ARG A 61 -12.26 -1.93 8.75
N LYS A 62 -11.31 -1.20 9.32
CA LYS A 62 -11.59 -0.03 10.17
C LYS A 62 -12.15 1.13 9.35
N ILE A 63 -11.56 1.44 8.21
CA ILE A 63 -12.06 2.49 7.29
C ILE A 63 -13.50 2.21 6.89
N LYS A 64 -13.81 0.95 6.54
CA LYS A 64 -15.17 0.54 6.19
C LYS A 64 -16.16 0.77 7.34
N SER A 65 -15.74 0.49 8.59
CA SER A 65 -16.58 0.70 9.78
C SER A 65 -16.93 2.17 10.04
N LEU A 66 -16.15 3.11 9.48
CA LEU A 66 -16.46 4.55 9.49
C LEU A 66 -17.46 4.96 8.40
N GLY A 67 -17.93 4.03 7.56
CA GLY A 67 -18.83 4.29 6.45
C GLY A 67 -18.15 4.77 5.17
N VAL A 68 -16.82 4.88 5.16
CA VAL A 68 -16.04 5.26 3.98
C VAL A 68 -16.04 4.11 2.97
N LYS A 69 -16.26 4.44 1.70
CA LYS A 69 -16.37 3.47 0.60
C LYS A 69 -15.23 3.55 -0.42
N MET A 70 -14.44 4.62 -0.40
CA MET A 70 -13.33 4.83 -1.33
C MET A 70 -12.19 5.59 -0.64
N VAL A 71 -10.95 5.21 -0.95
CA VAL A 71 -9.72 5.91 -0.54
C VAL A 71 -8.77 6.10 -1.72
N ILE A 72 -7.90 7.10 -1.61
CA ILE A 72 -6.82 7.36 -2.56
C ILE A 72 -5.52 6.84 -1.94
N SER A 73 -4.72 6.12 -2.72
CA SER A 73 -3.42 5.59 -2.33
C SER A 73 -2.30 6.06 -3.27
N GLY A 74 -1.08 6.11 -2.74
CA GLY A 74 0.14 6.53 -3.46
C GLY A 74 0.86 5.41 -4.20
N GLU A 75 0.28 4.21 -4.28
CA GLU A 75 0.87 3.07 -5.00
C GLU A 75 1.19 3.45 -6.47
N GLY A 76 2.31 2.94 -6.99
CA GLY A 76 2.80 3.26 -8.33
C GLY A 76 3.84 4.37 -8.39
N ALA A 77 3.94 5.21 -7.36
CA ALA A 77 4.90 6.32 -7.33
C ALA A 77 6.36 5.83 -7.40
N ASP A 78 6.72 4.82 -6.60
CA ASP A 78 8.08 4.30 -6.56
C ASP A 78 8.47 3.60 -7.87
N GLU A 79 7.53 2.94 -8.54
CA GLU A 79 7.75 2.27 -9.81
C GLU A 79 7.91 3.25 -10.97
N ILE A 80 7.18 4.37 -10.94
CA ILE A 80 7.28 5.41 -11.96
C ILE A 80 8.55 6.24 -11.78
N PHE A 81 8.85 6.65 -10.55
CA PHE A 81 9.94 7.59 -10.26
C PHE A 81 11.24 6.92 -9.78
N GLY A 82 11.25 5.59 -9.68
CA GLY A 82 12.40 4.86 -9.17
C GLY A 82 12.73 5.19 -7.72
N GLY A 83 11.72 5.22 -6.85
CA GLY A 83 11.83 5.68 -5.45
C GLY A 83 12.44 4.65 -4.49
N TYR A 84 12.52 3.37 -4.89
CA TYR A 84 13.17 2.35 -4.07
C TYR A 84 14.68 2.58 -3.92
N LEU A 85 15.21 2.29 -2.73
CA LEU A 85 16.63 2.50 -2.40
C LEU A 85 17.62 1.84 -3.38
N TYR A 86 17.25 0.74 -4.04
CA TYR A 86 18.13 0.06 -4.98
C TYR A 86 18.34 0.84 -6.29
N PHE A 87 17.44 1.77 -6.65
CA PHE A 87 17.61 2.63 -7.82
C PHE A 87 18.79 3.60 -7.68
N HIS A 88 19.24 3.92 -6.46
CA HIS A 88 20.51 4.65 -6.25
C HIS A 88 21.74 3.91 -6.78
N LYS A 89 21.63 2.60 -7.03
CA LYS A 89 22.69 1.76 -7.61
C LYS A 89 22.46 1.48 -9.09
N ALA A 90 21.53 2.17 -9.75
CA ALA A 90 21.31 2.01 -11.18
C ALA A 90 22.61 2.36 -11.94
N PRO A 91 23.10 1.49 -12.85
CA PRO A 91 24.37 1.71 -13.54
C PRO A 91 24.36 2.97 -14.42
N ASN A 92 23.21 3.27 -15.02
CA ASN A 92 22.99 4.40 -15.90
C ASN A 92 21.49 4.69 -16.05
N LYS A 93 21.15 5.75 -16.80
CA LYS A 93 19.76 6.20 -17.01
C LYS A 93 18.90 5.21 -17.81
N GLU A 94 19.51 4.43 -18.70
CA GLU A 94 18.81 3.46 -19.55
C GLU A 94 18.39 2.22 -18.75
N GLU A 95 19.29 1.70 -17.92
CA GLU A 95 19.00 0.62 -16.97
C GLU A 95 17.95 1.05 -15.94
N PHE A 96 18.05 2.29 -15.43
CA PHE A 96 17.03 2.87 -14.56
C PHE A 96 15.64 2.86 -15.23
N HIS A 97 15.54 3.38 -16.46
CA HIS A 97 14.28 3.44 -17.19
C HIS A 97 13.73 2.05 -17.55
N THR A 98 14.61 1.14 -17.96
CA THR A 98 14.24 -0.25 -18.27
C THR A 98 13.64 -0.94 -17.04
N GLU A 99 14.24 -0.72 -15.87
CA GLU A 99 13.76 -1.26 -14.61
C GLU A 99 12.43 -0.64 -14.15
N THR A 100 12.24 0.69 -14.29
CA THR A 100 10.93 1.32 -13.99
C THR A 100 9.83 0.80 -14.92
N CYS A 101 10.11 0.68 -16.22
CA CYS A 101 9.17 0.06 -17.17
C CYS A 101 8.84 -1.40 -16.83
N ARG A 102 9.84 -2.19 -16.41
CA ARG A 102 9.64 -3.58 -15.97
C ARG A 102 8.77 -3.63 -14.71
N LYS A 103 9.03 -2.75 -13.74
CA LYS A 103 8.26 -2.62 -12.51
C LYS A 103 6.81 -2.28 -12.77
N ILE A 104 6.52 -1.26 -13.59
CA ILE A 104 5.16 -0.88 -13.98
C ILE A 104 4.42 -2.06 -14.63
N LYS A 105 5.06 -2.77 -15.56
CA LYS A 105 4.46 -3.94 -16.22
C LYS A 105 4.16 -5.09 -15.27
N ALA A 106 4.87 -5.20 -14.16
CA ALA A 106 4.70 -6.26 -13.17
C ALA A 106 3.78 -5.90 -12.00
N LEU A 107 3.39 -4.62 -11.86
CA LEU A 107 2.55 -4.10 -10.75
C LEU A 107 1.29 -4.92 -10.51
N HIS A 108 0.66 -5.44 -11.57
CA HIS A 108 -0.57 -6.24 -11.48
C HIS A 108 -0.39 -7.55 -10.68
N GLN A 109 0.84 -8.00 -10.45
CA GLN A 109 1.18 -9.19 -9.66
C GLN A 109 1.60 -8.86 -8.23
N TYR A 110 1.88 -7.59 -7.93
CA TYR A 110 2.45 -7.12 -6.68
C TYR A 110 1.56 -6.05 -6.04
N ASP A 111 1.92 -4.77 -6.19
CA ASP A 111 1.32 -3.67 -5.45
C ASP A 111 -0.14 -3.41 -5.85
N CYS A 112 -0.49 -3.54 -7.14
CA CYS A 112 -1.90 -3.46 -7.57
C CYS A 112 -2.71 -4.66 -7.05
N LEU A 113 -2.13 -5.86 -7.01
CA LEU A 113 -2.79 -7.05 -6.47
C LEU A 113 -3.15 -6.83 -5.00
N ARG A 114 -2.18 -6.42 -4.20
CA ARG A 114 -2.34 -6.13 -2.78
C ARG A 114 -3.32 -4.99 -2.56
N ALA A 115 -3.08 -3.83 -3.17
CA ALA A 115 -3.88 -2.63 -2.95
C ALA A 115 -5.35 -2.85 -3.30
N ASN A 116 -5.62 -3.56 -4.39
CA ASN A 116 -6.99 -3.87 -4.77
C ASN A 116 -7.64 -4.90 -3.84
N LYS A 117 -6.99 -6.06 -3.63
CA LYS A 117 -7.63 -7.18 -2.90
C LYS A 117 -7.72 -6.94 -1.40
N ALA A 118 -6.71 -6.31 -0.79
CA ALA A 118 -6.72 -6.03 0.65
C ALA A 118 -7.83 -5.06 1.03
N THR A 119 -8.11 -4.04 0.20
CA THR A 119 -9.22 -3.11 0.45
C THR A 119 -10.55 -3.72 0.06
N SER A 120 -10.62 -4.45 -1.05
CA SER A 120 -11.85 -5.10 -1.53
C SER A 120 -12.36 -6.18 -0.59
N ALA A 121 -11.50 -6.81 0.23
CA ALA A 121 -11.88 -7.74 1.28
C ALA A 121 -12.92 -7.17 2.26
N TRP A 122 -12.94 -5.83 2.41
CA TRP A 122 -13.89 -5.12 3.27
C TRP A 122 -14.82 -4.20 2.47
N GLY A 123 -14.92 -4.38 1.15
CA GLY A 123 -15.75 -3.55 0.28
C GLY A 123 -15.33 -2.07 0.28
N LEU A 124 -14.03 -1.81 0.29
CA LEU A 124 -13.41 -0.50 0.16
C LEU A 124 -12.71 -0.39 -1.21
N GLU A 125 -13.08 0.61 -2.01
CA GLU A 125 -12.43 0.91 -3.28
C GLU A 125 -11.12 1.69 -3.04
N ALA A 126 -10.02 1.27 -3.66
CA ALA A 126 -8.76 2.02 -3.68
C ALA A 126 -8.54 2.62 -5.07
N ARG A 127 -8.23 3.92 -5.12
CA ARG A 127 -7.81 4.62 -6.34
C ARG A 127 -6.34 5.01 -6.26
N VAL A 128 -5.62 4.89 -7.37
CA VAL A 128 -4.16 5.02 -7.44
C VAL A 128 -3.78 6.05 -8.53
N PRO A 129 -3.81 7.35 -8.23
CA PRO A 129 -3.68 8.41 -9.24
C PRO A 129 -2.33 8.41 -9.99
N PHE A 130 -1.25 7.90 -9.37
CA PHE A 130 0.03 7.77 -10.05
C PHE A 130 -0.03 6.80 -11.24
N LEU A 131 -0.94 5.83 -11.22
CA LEU A 131 -1.14 4.86 -12.29
C LEU A 131 -2.24 5.28 -13.27
N ASP A 132 -2.67 6.54 -13.21
CA ASP A 132 -3.54 7.09 -14.25
C ASP A 132 -2.82 7.07 -15.61
N LYS A 133 -3.60 6.89 -16.68
CA LYS A 133 -3.05 6.76 -18.03
C LYS A 133 -2.47 8.08 -18.56
N GLU A 134 -2.99 9.21 -18.09
CA GLU A 134 -2.64 10.55 -18.57
C GLU A 134 -1.66 11.29 -17.65
N PHE A 135 -1.25 10.67 -16.53
CA PHE A 135 -0.22 11.19 -15.62
C PHE A 135 1.17 11.13 -16.25
#